data_AF-A0A953R325-F1
#
_entry.id   AF-A0A953R325-F1
#
_cell.length_a   1.000
_cell.length_b   1.000
_cell.length_c   1.000
_cell.angle_alpha   90.00
_cell.angle_beta   90.00
_cell.angle_gamma   90.00
#
_symmetry.space_group_name_H-M   'P 1'
#
loop_
_entity.id
_entity.type
_entity.pdbx_description
1 polymer ?
#
loop_
_entity_poly.entity_id
_entity_poly.type
_entity_poly.pdbx_seq_one_letter_code
_entity_poly.pdbx_strand_id
1 'polypeptide(L)'
;MKLAAAGIALLLIGQSGWAQGAIRLKNRTVRPLSRAAQRAEALPVGSHYILQFSAFPGPAIRSELARRHIRILGYVPDSALMVSSDGPVDLDGLDVTWSGRLEAADKISPALDASTAGAYLVLFHADADPLQERALAVAQGFDVLANPYLLPGQLLLAGNYSGIAGLAASDLVAYILPASADLVAGSPVMGCAGPITEAGPIAQYVEVGRGWSKDSSGSVPLQYFFQSLTDKVDQSAVKGEIERAFGEWQKYGNISLSPGKQSDAVRTIAILFARGAHGDAYPFDGPGGVLAHTFYPSPPNAEPIAGDMHLDADEDWHAGASVDLFSVALHEAGHALGLGHSDHPGAVMYPYYRFSSGLTDDDIAGIRDLYGAAGSQTPTQPPVQPPVQPPVQPPVQPPVQPPVQPPVQPPVKPPIAETTPPSLRIVSPSTTIVSTTSASIRIIGTASDDVGVTAVKWTTSNGDSGSASGTTTWFADVPLLVGNTAVTIRAYDAAGNSGWRSINVVRH
;
A
#
# COMPACT_ATOMS: atom_id res chain seq x y z
N MET A 1 45.83 1.46 53.07
CA MET A 1 44.48 2.07 53.06
C MET A 1 44.20 2.60 51.68
N LYS A 2 42.99 2.33 51.19
CA LYS A 2 42.50 2.53 49.82
C LYS A 2 42.37 4.03 49.48
N LEU A 3 42.57 4.38 48.21
CA LEU A 3 41.74 5.37 47.51
C LEU A 3 41.77 5.04 46.01
N ALA A 4 40.60 4.70 45.50
CA ALA A 4 40.34 4.31 44.12
C ALA A 4 40.12 5.57 43.26
N ALA A 5 40.70 5.61 42.07
CA ALA A 5 40.35 6.54 41.01
C ALA A 5 39.62 5.75 39.92
N ALA A 6 38.30 5.89 39.87
CA ALA A 6 37.46 5.37 38.80
C ALA A 6 37.42 6.42 37.67
N GLY A 7 38.04 6.10 36.53
CA GLY A 7 37.85 6.83 35.28
C GLY A 7 36.53 6.42 34.65
N ILE A 8 35.59 7.35 34.56
CA ILE A 8 34.36 7.19 33.79
C ILE A 8 34.71 7.39 32.32
N ALA A 9 34.74 6.30 31.55
CA ALA A 9 34.73 6.35 30.10
C ALA A 9 33.32 6.75 29.63
N LEU A 10 33.18 7.97 29.11
CA LEU A 10 31.97 8.42 28.45
C LEU A 10 31.89 7.72 27.07
N LEU A 11 31.13 6.63 26.97
CA LEU A 11 30.72 6.09 25.68
C LEU A 11 29.72 7.07 25.05
N LEU A 12 30.20 7.91 24.12
CA LEU A 12 29.35 8.61 23.16
C LEU A 12 28.78 7.57 22.19
N ILE A 13 27.61 7.02 22.53
CA ILE A 13 26.76 6.31 21.56
C ILE A 13 26.24 7.39 20.61
N GLY A 14 26.90 7.52 19.46
CA GLY A 14 26.37 8.27 18.33
C GLY A 14 25.11 7.55 17.84
N GLN A 15 23.95 7.99 18.29
CA GLN A 15 22.71 7.68 17.61
C GLN A 15 22.76 8.37 16.24
N SER A 16 22.97 7.59 15.18
CA SER A 16 22.68 7.99 13.82
C SER A 16 21.18 8.31 13.72
N GLY A 17 20.85 9.60 13.86
CA GLY A 17 19.49 10.09 13.66
C GLY A 17 19.13 9.96 12.19
N TRP A 18 18.23 9.02 11.86
CA TRP A 18 17.55 9.02 10.57
C TRP A 18 16.77 10.34 10.46
N ALA A 19 16.97 11.06 9.35
CA ALA A 19 16.19 12.27 9.08
C ALA A 19 14.70 11.86 8.94
N GLN A 20 13.82 12.58 9.64
CA GLN A 20 12.38 12.34 9.57
C GLN A 20 11.88 12.53 8.12
N GLY A 21 11.01 11.62 7.66
CA GLY A 21 10.42 11.69 6.33
C GLY A 21 9.59 12.95 6.13
N ALA A 22 9.55 13.48 4.91
CA ALA A 22 8.74 14.64 4.56
C ALA A 22 7.39 14.18 4.01
N ILE A 23 6.28 14.81 4.43
CA ILE A 23 4.98 14.55 3.82
C ILE A 23 5.00 15.16 2.42
N ARG A 24 4.92 14.32 1.39
CA ARG A 24 4.90 14.75 -0.01
C ARG A 24 3.46 14.79 -0.51
N LEU A 25 2.94 16.00 -0.67
CA LEU A 25 1.69 16.28 -1.35
C LEU A 25 2.02 16.63 -2.81
N LYS A 26 1.09 16.38 -3.73
CA LYS A 26 1.30 16.69 -5.15
C LYS A 26 1.62 18.16 -5.43
N ASN A 27 1.15 19.07 -4.58
CA ASN A 27 1.40 20.51 -4.75
C ASN A 27 2.51 21.08 -3.84
N ARG A 28 2.93 20.34 -2.80
CA ARG A 28 4.03 20.77 -1.91
C ARG A 28 4.61 19.64 -1.08
N THR A 29 5.84 19.84 -0.62
CA THR A 29 6.45 18.99 0.41
C THR A 29 6.41 19.70 1.77
N VAL A 30 5.78 19.08 2.77
CA VAL A 30 5.83 19.53 4.16
C VAL A 30 7.04 18.87 4.84
N ARG A 31 7.98 19.70 5.30
CA ARG A 31 9.16 19.25 6.04
C ARG A 31 9.03 19.73 7.49
N PRO A 32 8.78 18.82 8.46
CA PRO A 32 8.80 19.19 9.86
C PRO A 32 10.18 19.76 10.21
N LEU A 33 10.28 21.03 10.62
CA LEU A 33 11.57 21.62 10.96
C LEU A 33 11.98 21.14 12.36
N SER A 34 13.03 20.30 12.41
CA SER A 34 13.73 19.81 13.62
C SER A 34 13.01 18.77 14.49
N ARG A 35 13.75 18.14 15.40
CA ARG A 35 13.35 17.04 16.32
C ARG A 35 12.22 17.40 17.30
N ALA A 36 11.79 18.66 17.37
CA ALA A 36 10.68 19.09 18.20
C ALA A 36 9.37 18.92 17.42
N ALA A 37 8.38 18.22 18.01
CA ALA A 37 7.09 18.00 17.37
C ALA A 37 6.46 19.34 16.94
N GLN A 38 6.24 19.52 15.64
CA GLN A 38 5.56 20.68 15.08
C GLN A 38 4.06 20.40 15.03
N ARG A 39 3.39 20.62 16.15
CA ARG A 39 1.95 20.45 16.26
C ARG A 39 1.27 21.81 16.00
N ALA A 40 0.22 21.83 15.19
CA ALA A 40 -0.64 23.00 15.10
C ALA A 40 -1.15 23.38 16.50
N GLU A 41 -1.11 24.68 16.85
CA GLU A 41 -1.47 25.17 18.19
C GLU A 41 -2.91 24.85 18.60
N ALA A 42 -3.82 24.71 17.62
CA ALA A 42 -5.18 24.23 17.82
C ALA A 42 -5.68 23.49 16.58
N LEU A 43 -6.19 22.28 16.77
CA LEU A 43 -6.89 21.51 15.75
C LEU A 43 -8.40 21.61 16.05
N PRO A 44 -9.18 22.33 15.22
CA PRO A 44 -10.64 22.39 15.36
C PRO A 44 -11.33 21.03 15.54
N VAL A 45 -12.43 21.00 16.30
CA VAL A 45 -13.26 19.79 16.35
C VAL A 45 -14.03 19.65 15.03
N GLY A 46 -14.18 18.43 14.53
CA GLY A 46 -14.94 18.15 13.31
C GLY A 46 -14.24 18.56 12.02
N SER A 47 -12.90 18.58 11.98
CA SER A 47 -12.16 18.81 10.74
C SER A 47 -11.13 17.71 10.44
N HIS A 48 -10.56 17.79 9.23
CA HIS A 48 -9.64 16.83 8.66
C HIS A 48 -8.17 17.24 8.83
N TYR A 49 -7.34 16.31 9.28
CA TYR A 49 -5.93 16.55 9.61
C TYR A 49 -5.03 15.44 9.11
N ILE A 50 -3.82 15.82 8.72
CA ILE A 50 -2.72 14.87 8.60
C ILE A 50 -1.99 14.83 9.95
N LEU A 51 -1.79 13.61 10.49
CA LEU A 51 -0.94 13.33 11.64
C LEU A 51 0.26 12.53 11.16
N GLN A 52 1.48 13.03 11.40
CA GLN A 52 2.72 12.31 11.14
C GLN A 52 3.34 11.83 12.45
N PHE A 53 3.87 10.62 12.42
CA PHE A 53 4.45 9.92 13.55
C PHE A 53 5.96 9.72 13.33
N SER A 54 6.71 9.44 14.42
CA SER A 54 8.15 9.18 14.31
C SER A 54 8.46 7.86 13.57
N ALA A 55 7.54 6.90 13.67
CA ALA A 55 7.48 5.65 12.91
C ALA A 55 6.02 5.35 12.58
N PHE A 56 5.76 4.54 11.55
CA PHE A 56 4.39 4.26 11.13
C PHE A 56 3.56 3.74 12.32
N PRO A 57 2.41 4.38 12.65
CA PRO A 57 1.67 4.07 13.86
C PRO A 57 1.21 2.62 13.84
N GLY A 58 1.81 1.84 14.73
CA GLY A 58 1.48 0.45 14.92
C GLY A 58 0.07 0.25 15.47
N PRO A 59 -0.36 -1.01 15.58
CA PRO A 59 -1.69 -1.39 16.02
C PRO A 59 -2.17 -0.65 17.30
N ALA A 60 -1.33 -0.59 18.34
CA ALA A 60 -1.68 0.07 19.61
C ALA A 60 -1.98 1.57 19.49
N ILE A 61 -1.22 2.31 18.66
CA ILE A 61 -1.42 3.76 18.46
C ILE A 61 -2.73 4.01 17.71
N ARG A 62 -3.05 3.19 16.71
CA ARG A 62 -4.32 3.28 15.98
C ARG A 62 -5.53 3.02 16.87
N SER A 63 -5.41 2.11 17.84
CA SER A 63 -6.48 1.81 18.79
C SER A 63 -6.67 2.97 19.78
N GLU A 64 -5.58 3.63 20.16
CA GLU A 64 -5.61 4.81 21.01
C GLU A 64 -6.25 6.01 20.29
N LEU A 65 -5.91 6.26 19.02
CA LEU A 65 -6.56 7.30 18.20
C LEU A 65 -8.09 7.13 18.21
N ALA A 66 -8.56 5.92 17.94
CA ALA A 66 -9.99 5.65 17.91
C ALA A 66 -10.65 5.77 19.30
N ARG A 67 -9.97 5.37 20.40
CA ARG A 67 -10.43 5.63 21.78
C ARG A 67 -10.54 7.11 22.12
N ARG A 68 -9.79 7.97 21.44
CA ARG A 68 -9.83 9.43 21.55
C ARG A 68 -10.76 10.10 20.53
N HIS A 69 -11.64 9.34 19.88
CA HIS A 69 -12.55 9.85 18.84
C HIS A 69 -11.82 10.50 17.66
N ILE A 70 -10.64 9.99 17.32
CA ILE A 70 -9.90 10.34 16.10
C ILE A 70 -10.06 9.17 15.12
N ARG A 71 -10.80 9.41 14.03
CA ARG A 71 -11.10 8.42 12.99
C ARG A 71 -10.04 8.50 11.90
N ILE A 72 -9.50 7.34 11.50
CA ILE A 72 -8.56 7.25 10.38
C ILE A 72 -9.35 7.18 9.09
N LEU A 73 -9.03 8.05 8.13
CA LEU A 73 -9.74 8.18 6.86
C LEU A 73 -8.89 7.78 5.66
N GLY A 74 -7.56 7.80 5.79
CA GLY A 74 -6.67 7.39 4.71
C GLY A 74 -5.20 7.36 5.13
N TYR A 75 -4.41 6.65 4.35
CA TYR A 75 -2.97 6.56 4.57
C TYR A 75 -2.24 7.69 3.84
N VAL A 76 -1.26 8.30 4.52
CA VAL A 76 -0.34 9.28 3.94
C VAL A 76 1.09 8.73 4.09
N PRO A 77 1.89 8.67 3.00
CA PRO A 77 3.28 8.18 3.07
C PRO A 77 4.14 8.85 4.13
N ASP A 78 5.27 8.21 4.43
CA ASP A 78 6.25 8.67 5.43
C ASP A 78 5.67 8.76 6.85
N SER A 79 5.02 7.66 7.28
CA SER A 79 4.48 7.46 8.63
C SER A 79 3.38 8.45 9.02
N ALA A 80 2.46 8.74 8.09
CA ALA A 80 1.38 9.68 8.34
C ALA A 80 0.00 9.08 8.07
N LEU A 81 -1.03 9.70 8.67
CA LEU A 81 -2.43 9.32 8.52
C LEU A 81 -3.26 10.58 8.27
N MET A 82 -4.24 10.49 7.38
CA MET A 82 -5.35 11.43 7.33
C MET A 82 -6.42 10.98 8.31
N VAL A 83 -6.86 11.90 9.16
CA VAL A 83 -7.83 11.64 10.22
C VAL A 83 -8.89 12.73 10.27
N SER A 84 -10.05 12.38 10.81
CA SER A 84 -11.02 13.34 11.34
C SER A 84 -11.18 13.15 12.85
N SER A 85 -11.74 14.14 13.55
CA SER A 85 -12.07 13.98 14.96
C SER A 85 -13.44 14.55 15.28
N ASP A 86 -14.23 13.79 16.03
CA ASP A 86 -15.57 14.17 16.45
C ASP A 86 -15.56 14.86 17.83
N GLY A 87 -14.37 15.11 18.41
CA GLY A 87 -14.17 15.75 19.71
C GLY A 87 -12.86 16.54 19.79
N PRO A 88 -12.52 17.08 20.99
CA PRO A 88 -11.23 17.74 21.20
C PRO A 88 -10.06 16.80 20.88
N VAL A 89 -9.11 17.29 20.10
CA VAL A 89 -7.98 16.48 19.65
C VAL A 89 -6.89 16.44 20.73
N ASP A 90 -6.68 15.27 21.34
CA ASP A 90 -5.57 14.99 22.26
C ASP A 90 -4.54 14.07 21.60
N LEU A 91 -3.35 14.62 21.31
CA LEU A 91 -2.23 13.91 20.67
C LEU A 91 -1.11 13.53 21.65
N ASP A 92 -1.31 13.73 22.95
CA ASP A 92 -0.26 13.47 23.94
C ASP A 92 -0.03 11.98 24.13
N GLY A 93 1.25 11.61 24.13
CA GLY A 93 1.68 10.20 24.21
C GLY A 93 1.51 9.40 22.91
N LEU A 94 1.04 9.99 21.81
CA LEU A 94 0.84 9.29 20.53
C LEU A 94 2.07 9.31 19.61
N ASP A 95 3.19 9.88 20.06
CA ASP A 95 4.42 10.03 19.26
C ASP A 95 4.20 10.77 17.92
N VAL A 96 3.22 11.67 17.90
CA VAL A 96 2.94 12.57 16.77
C VAL A 96 4.02 13.65 16.73
N THR A 97 4.72 13.72 15.61
CA THR A 97 5.81 14.64 15.32
C THR A 97 5.37 15.83 14.47
N TRP A 98 4.29 15.69 13.71
CA TRP A 98 3.69 16.80 12.97
C TRP A 98 2.18 16.64 12.88
N SER A 99 1.43 17.74 12.98
CA SER A 99 -0.01 17.75 12.76
C SER A 99 -0.47 19.03 12.08
N GLY A 100 -1.36 18.92 11.09
CA GLY A 100 -1.89 20.07 10.36
C GLY A 100 -3.00 19.72 9.38
N ARG A 101 -3.69 20.75 8.88
CA ARG A 101 -4.73 20.63 7.85
C ARG A 101 -4.11 20.68 6.45
N LEU A 102 -4.82 20.12 5.48
CA LEU A 102 -4.58 20.44 4.08
C LEU A 102 -4.92 21.92 3.83
N GLU A 103 -4.01 22.64 3.19
CA GLU A 103 -4.28 23.96 2.65
C GLU A 103 -5.15 23.83 1.39
N ALA A 104 -5.89 24.88 1.03
CA ALA A 104 -6.71 24.85 -0.18
C ALA A 104 -5.88 24.51 -1.44
N ALA A 105 -4.65 25.03 -1.52
CA ALA A 105 -3.74 24.70 -2.61
C ALA A 105 -3.36 23.21 -2.66
N ASP A 106 -3.26 22.53 -1.51
CA ASP A 106 -2.92 21.10 -1.45
C ASP A 106 -4.00 20.20 -2.07
N LYS A 107 -5.23 20.73 -2.15
CA LYS A 107 -6.41 20.02 -2.65
C LYS A 107 -6.61 20.20 -4.15
N ILE A 108 -5.80 21.04 -4.82
CA ILE A 108 -5.92 21.35 -6.24
C ILE A 108 -4.78 20.67 -6.99
N SER A 109 -5.12 19.86 -7.98
CA SER A 109 -4.14 19.22 -8.83
C SER A 109 -3.23 20.24 -9.54
N PRO A 110 -1.91 19.98 -9.60
CA PRO A 110 -1.00 20.75 -10.44
C PRO A 110 -1.34 20.71 -11.94
N ALA A 111 -2.12 19.71 -12.38
CA ALA A 111 -2.59 19.60 -13.76
C ALA A 111 -3.80 20.51 -14.07
N LEU A 112 -4.33 21.22 -13.06
CA LEU A 112 -5.46 22.14 -13.21
C LEU A 112 -5.00 23.59 -13.35
N ASP A 113 -5.33 24.19 -14.48
CA ASP A 113 -5.15 25.61 -14.75
C ASP A 113 -6.40 26.25 -15.40
N ALA A 114 -6.35 27.56 -15.62
CA ALA A 114 -7.46 28.30 -16.24
C ALA A 114 -7.78 27.86 -17.68
N SER A 115 -6.92 27.07 -18.32
CA SER A 115 -7.13 26.49 -19.65
C SER A 115 -7.78 25.10 -19.62
N THR A 116 -7.87 24.49 -18.44
CA THR A 116 -8.51 23.18 -18.28
C THR A 116 -9.96 23.26 -18.71
N ALA A 117 -10.36 22.30 -19.57
CA ALA A 117 -11.75 22.11 -19.95
C ALA A 117 -12.62 22.11 -18.68
N GLY A 118 -13.74 22.84 -18.70
CA GLY A 118 -14.56 23.15 -17.52
C GLY A 118 -15.29 21.96 -16.90
N ALA A 119 -14.67 20.79 -16.81
CA ALA A 119 -15.13 19.61 -16.12
C ALA A 119 -14.04 19.06 -15.17
N TYR A 120 -14.44 18.74 -13.95
CA TYR A 120 -13.54 18.42 -12.84
C TYR A 120 -14.05 17.18 -12.12
N LEU A 121 -13.13 16.30 -11.77
CA LEU A 121 -13.40 15.23 -10.82
C LEU A 121 -13.07 15.77 -9.41
N VAL A 122 -14.03 15.73 -8.51
CA VAL A 122 -13.88 16.21 -7.12
C VAL A 122 -14.05 15.06 -6.17
N LEU A 123 -13.04 14.83 -5.34
CA LEU A 123 -13.02 13.82 -4.29
C LEU A 123 -13.26 14.49 -2.95
N PHE A 124 -14.15 13.91 -2.17
CA PHE A 124 -14.46 14.30 -0.81
C PHE A 124 -13.83 13.34 0.19
N HIS A 125 -13.69 13.78 1.44
CA HIS A 125 -13.27 12.89 2.51
C HIS A 125 -14.32 11.79 2.74
N ALA A 126 -13.86 10.59 3.14
CA ALA A 126 -14.70 9.39 3.18
C ALA A 126 -15.90 9.47 4.16
N ASP A 127 -15.86 10.40 5.11
CA ASP A 127 -16.90 10.70 6.09
C ASP A 127 -17.67 12.00 5.79
N ALA A 128 -17.50 12.60 4.61
CA ALA A 128 -18.30 13.72 4.15
C ALA A 128 -19.75 13.30 3.85
N ASP A 129 -20.69 14.23 4.10
CA ASP A 129 -22.11 13.99 3.85
C ASP A 129 -22.46 14.27 2.37
N PRO A 130 -23.02 13.30 1.61
CA PRO A 130 -23.28 13.47 0.17
C PRO A 130 -24.25 14.62 -0.19
N LEU A 131 -25.15 15.02 0.72
CA LEU A 131 -26.02 16.19 0.51
C LEU A 131 -25.22 17.48 0.65
N GLN A 132 -24.28 17.54 1.60
CA GLN A 132 -23.38 18.68 1.76
C GLN A 132 -22.39 18.81 0.60
N GLU A 133 -21.87 17.70 0.07
CA GLU A 133 -21.01 17.68 -1.12
C GLU A 133 -21.69 18.34 -2.32
N ARG A 134 -22.94 17.93 -2.62
CA ARG A 134 -23.73 18.49 -3.72
C ARG A 134 -24.11 19.95 -3.48
N ALA A 135 -24.50 20.29 -2.25
CA ALA A 135 -24.83 21.67 -1.90
C ALA A 135 -23.61 22.60 -2.05
N LEU A 136 -22.43 22.14 -1.66
CA LEU A 136 -21.17 22.87 -1.83
C LEU A 136 -20.89 23.12 -3.32
N ALA A 137 -21.00 22.09 -4.16
CA ALA A 137 -20.77 22.22 -5.61
C ALA A 137 -21.65 23.30 -6.24
N VAL A 138 -22.94 23.27 -5.97
CA VAL A 138 -23.91 24.25 -6.48
C VAL A 138 -23.62 25.65 -5.92
N ALA A 139 -23.29 25.76 -4.63
CA ALA A 139 -22.96 27.04 -4.01
C ALA A 139 -21.70 27.70 -4.62
N GLN A 140 -20.76 26.90 -5.12
CA GLN A 140 -19.57 27.39 -5.84
C GLN A 140 -19.80 27.60 -7.35
N GLY A 141 -21.05 27.44 -7.83
CA GLY A 141 -21.43 27.72 -9.22
C GLY A 141 -21.13 26.58 -10.20
N PHE A 142 -21.03 25.34 -9.71
CA PHE A 142 -20.84 24.17 -10.57
C PHE A 142 -22.14 23.40 -10.79
N ASP A 143 -22.30 22.89 -12.01
CA ASP A 143 -23.29 21.88 -12.35
C ASP A 143 -22.76 20.50 -11.97
N VAL A 144 -23.58 19.71 -11.26
CA VAL A 144 -23.22 18.32 -10.92
C VAL A 144 -23.67 17.41 -12.06
N LEU A 145 -22.71 16.84 -12.78
CA LEU A 145 -22.97 15.89 -13.86
C LEU A 145 -23.23 14.50 -13.27
N ALA A 146 -24.36 13.90 -13.62
CA ALA A 146 -24.66 12.54 -13.22
C ALA A 146 -23.78 11.56 -14.00
N ASN A 147 -23.01 10.73 -13.29
CA ASN A 147 -22.24 9.66 -13.87
C ASN A 147 -22.33 8.43 -12.93
N PRO A 148 -22.87 7.28 -13.40
CA PRO A 148 -23.11 6.11 -12.56
C PRO A 148 -21.83 5.32 -12.23
N TYR A 149 -20.71 5.65 -12.87
CA TYR A 149 -19.45 4.93 -12.75
C TYR A 149 -18.53 5.52 -11.68
N LEU A 150 -18.92 6.64 -11.06
CA LEU A 150 -18.10 7.29 -10.05
C LEU A 150 -18.01 6.46 -8.77
N LEU A 151 -16.81 6.43 -8.18
CA LEU A 151 -16.63 5.88 -6.84
C LEU A 151 -17.38 6.70 -5.79
N PRO A 152 -17.74 6.10 -4.63
CA PRO A 152 -18.33 6.83 -3.51
C PRO A 152 -17.49 8.03 -3.06
N GLY A 153 -18.15 9.12 -2.64
CA GLY A 153 -17.48 10.35 -2.23
C GLY A 153 -16.85 11.13 -3.38
N GLN A 154 -17.31 10.92 -4.62
CA GLN A 154 -16.84 11.67 -5.79
C GLN A 154 -17.99 12.33 -6.54
N LEU A 155 -17.73 13.54 -7.05
CA LEU A 155 -18.62 14.25 -7.96
C LEU A 155 -17.88 14.60 -9.24
N LEU A 156 -18.57 14.45 -10.38
CA LEU A 156 -18.17 15.04 -11.64
C LEU A 156 -18.86 16.40 -11.76
N LEU A 157 -18.08 17.47 -11.82
CA LEU A 157 -18.57 18.84 -11.84
C LEU A 157 -18.26 19.50 -13.17
N ALA A 158 -19.18 20.31 -13.70
CA ALA A 158 -18.94 21.20 -14.82
C ALA A 158 -19.11 22.66 -14.40
N GLY A 159 -18.20 23.55 -14.83
CA GLY A 159 -18.24 24.95 -14.45
C GLY A 159 -16.96 25.72 -14.77
N ASN A 160 -16.85 26.93 -14.23
CA ASN A 160 -15.69 27.79 -14.44
C ASN A 160 -14.56 27.47 -13.45
N TYR A 161 -13.32 27.47 -13.94
CA TYR A 161 -12.12 27.31 -13.11
C TYR A 161 -12.06 28.29 -11.92
N SER A 162 -12.62 29.49 -12.04
CA SER A 162 -12.65 30.48 -10.95
C SER A 162 -13.34 30.00 -9.68
N GLY A 163 -14.25 29.02 -9.77
CA GLY A 163 -14.92 28.42 -8.62
C GLY A 163 -14.07 27.38 -7.85
N ILE A 164 -12.97 26.90 -8.43
CA ILE A 164 -12.16 25.80 -7.87
C ILE A 164 -11.55 26.17 -6.52
N ALA A 165 -11.08 27.42 -6.37
CA ALA A 165 -10.53 27.90 -5.11
C ALA A 165 -11.58 27.87 -3.98
N GLY A 166 -12.84 28.13 -4.30
CA GLY A 166 -13.94 28.08 -3.34
C GLY A 166 -14.31 26.65 -2.91
N LEU A 167 -14.25 25.69 -3.84
CA LEU A 167 -14.37 24.26 -3.51
C LEU A 167 -13.24 23.81 -2.59
N ALA A 168 -12.00 24.11 -2.97
CA ALA A 168 -10.80 23.69 -2.25
C ALA A 168 -10.70 24.32 -0.84
N ALA A 169 -11.30 25.49 -0.62
CA ALA A 169 -11.36 26.10 0.72
C ALA A 169 -12.23 25.31 1.71
N SER A 170 -13.14 24.46 1.23
CA SER A 170 -13.98 23.62 2.07
C SER A 170 -13.19 22.50 2.71
N ASP A 171 -13.48 22.19 3.98
CA ASP A 171 -12.88 21.06 4.67
C ASP A 171 -13.36 19.70 4.13
N LEU A 172 -14.56 19.65 3.52
CA LEU A 172 -15.14 18.43 2.96
C LEU A 172 -14.34 17.88 1.77
N VAL A 173 -13.71 18.78 0.99
CA VAL A 173 -13.00 18.41 -0.24
C VAL A 173 -11.63 17.84 0.12
N ALA A 174 -11.36 16.62 -0.35
CA ALA A 174 -10.07 15.98 -0.23
C ALA A 174 -9.14 16.35 -1.39
N TYR A 175 -9.64 16.32 -2.63
CA TYR A 175 -8.84 16.63 -3.82
C TYR A 175 -9.68 16.98 -5.06
N ILE A 176 -9.11 17.75 -5.97
CA ILE A 176 -9.73 18.20 -7.22
C ILE A 176 -8.73 17.96 -8.36
N LEU A 177 -9.15 17.24 -9.39
CA LEU A 177 -8.32 16.94 -10.56
C LEU A 177 -9.13 17.08 -11.87
N PRO A 178 -8.47 17.14 -13.04
CA PRO A 178 -9.18 17.20 -14.32
C PRO A 178 -10.04 15.95 -14.53
N ALA A 179 -11.25 16.12 -15.07
CA ALA A 179 -12.08 14.99 -15.49
C ALA A 179 -11.61 14.41 -16.83
N SER A 180 -11.66 13.09 -16.98
CA SER A 180 -11.39 12.45 -18.27
C SER A 180 -12.51 12.68 -19.28
N ALA A 181 -12.18 12.61 -20.56
CA ALA A 181 -13.17 12.68 -21.64
C ALA A 181 -14.21 11.56 -21.52
N ASP A 182 -13.80 10.37 -21.07
CA ASP A 182 -14.70 9.23 -20.85
C ASP A 182 -15.71 9.50 -19.73
N LEU A 183 -15.27 10.08 -18.61
CA LEU A 183 -16.15 10.49 -17.52
C LEU A 183 -17.14 11.58 -17.97
N VAL A 184 -16.68 12.57 -18.73
CA VAL A 184 -17.52 13.65 -19.27
C VAL A 184 -18.52 13.12 -20.30
N ALA A 185 -18.13 12.15 -21.11
CA ALA A 185 -19.00 11.50 -22.10
C ALA A 185 -19.97 10.49 -21.47
N GLY A 186 -19.79 10.12 -20.20
CA GLY A 186 -20.56 9.05 -19.57
C GLY A 186 -20.23 7.65 -20.13
N SER A 187 -19.04 7.49 -20.72
CA SER A 187 -18.54 6.20 -21.19
C SER A 187 -18.39 5.23 -20.02
N PRO A 188 -18.63 3.91 -20.22
CA PRO A 188 -18.33 2.90 -19.22
C PRO A 188 -16.83 2.90 -18.87
N VAL A 189 -16.52 3.28 -17.63
CA VAL A 189 -15.20 3.25 -17.01
C VAL A 189 -15.37 2.71 -15.60
N MET A 190 -14.29 2.21 -15.01
CA MET A 190 -14.34 1.64 -13.66
C MET A 190 -13.30 2.33 -12.79
N GLY A 191 -13.65 2.69 -11.56
CA GLY A 191 -12.76 3.41 -10.67
C GLY A 191 -11.78 2.48 -9.96
N CYS A 192 -10.52 2.91 -9.85
CA CYS A 192 -9.57 2.36 -8.90
C CYS A 192 -9.65 3.19 -7.61
N ALA A 193 -9.82 2.55 -6.45
CA ALA A 193 -9.81 3.24 -5.17
C ALA A 193 -8.41 3.75 -4.77
N GLY A 194 -7.38 3.29 -5.49
CA GLY A 194 -5.97 3.62 -5.28
C GLY A 194 -5.17 2.48 -4.64
N PRO A 195 -3.84 2.64 -4.56
CA PRO A 195 -2.98 1.62 -4.00
C PRO A 195 -3.29 1.43 -2.52
N ILE A 196 -3.26 0.18 -2.09
CA ILE A 196 -3.70 -0.26 -0.77
C ILE A 196 -2.53 -0.39 0.19
N THR A 197 -2.77 -0.05 1.45
CA THR A 197 -1.93 -0.43 2.58
C THR A 197 -2.71 -1.32 3.55
N GLU A 198 -2.04 -1.99 4.48
CA GLU A 198 -2.72 -2.67 5.60
C GLU A 198 -3.66 -1.75 6.40
N ALA A 199 -3.50 -0.42 6.29
CA ALA A 199 -4.27 0.59 7.03
C ALA A 199 -5.31 1.34 6.18
N GLY A 200 -5.42 1.06 4.88
CA GLY A 200 -6.36 1.73 3.98
C GLY A 200 -5.75 2.10 2.63
N PRO A 201 -6.56 2.60 1.69
CA PRO A 201 -6.06 3.18 0.45
C PRO A 201 -5.20 4.42 0.74
N ILE A 202 -4.20 4.63 -0.12
CA ILE A 202 -3.36 5.82 -0.10
C ILE A 202 -4.13 7.01 -0.67
N ALA A 203 -4.05 8.16 0.01
CA ALA A 203 -4.84 9.32 -0.34
C ALA A 203 -4.44 9.96 -1.70
N GLN A 204 -5.42 10.43 -2.48
CA GLN A 204 -5.20 10.93 -3.85
C GLN A 204 -4.28 12.16 -3.96
N TYR A 205 -4.24 13.01 -2.93
CA TYR A 205 -3.47 14.27 -2.91
C TYR A 205 -1.98 14.10 -2.59
N VAL A 206 -1.52 12.86 -2.36
CA VAL A 206 -0.12 12.58 -1.99
C VAL A 206 0.69 12.13 -3.21
N GLU A 207 1.98 12.44 -3.21
CA GLU A 207 2.94 11.74 -4.05
C GLU A 207 3.40 10.49 -3.30
N VAL A 208 3.26 9.33 -3.94
CA VAL A 208 3.54 8.06 -3.28
C VAL A 208 5.04 7.72 -3.32
N GLY A 209 5.46 6.82 -2.41
CA GLY A 209 6.81 6.53 -1.94
C GLY A 209 7.88 6.10 -2.95
N ARG A 210 9.01 5.65 -2.40
CA ARG A 210 10.30 5.45 -3.09
C ARG A 210 10.37 4.19 -3.97
N GLY A 211 9.23 3.54 -4.21
CA GLY A 211 9.17 2.21 -4.81
C GLY A 211 9.89 1.14 -3.96
N TRP A 212 10.15 0.00 -4.60
CA TRP A 212 10.97 -1.07 -4.04
C TRP A 212 12.42 -0.62 -3.83
N SER A 213 13.06 -1.15 -2.79
CA SER A 213 14.48 -0.92 -2.55
C SER A 213 15.34 -1.44 -3.72
N LYS A 214 16.31 -0.62 -4.13
CA LYS A 214 17.35 -0.97 -5.10
C LYS A 214 18.42 -1.84 -4.46
N ASP A 215 18.97 -2.76 -5.22
CA ASP A 215 20.15 -3.53 -4.84
C ASP A 215 21.44 -2.69 -5.00
N SER A 216 22.61 -3.31 -4.71
CA SER A 216 23.91 -2.65 -4.81
C SER A 216 24.28 -2.19 -6.22
N SER A 217 23.64 -2.72 -7.26
CA SER A 217 23.83 -2.31 -8.66
C SER A 217 22.90 -1.17 -9.08
N GLY A 218 21.97 -0.78 -8.20
CA GLY A 218 20.92 0.20 -8.50
C GLY A 218 19.71 -0.39 -9.22
N SER A 219 19.69 -1.71 -9.45
CA SER A 219 18.56 -2.42 -10.07
C SER A 219 17.56 -2.91 -9.01
N VAL A 220 16.35 -3.21 -9.46
CA VAL A 220 15.26 -3.72 -8.61
C VAL A 220 14.80 -5.07 -9.16
N PRO A 221 15.43 -6.18 -8.74
CA PRO A 221 14.98 -7.50 -9.13
C PRO A 221 13.74 -7.88 -8.32
N LEU A 222 12.66 -8.19 -9.03
CA LEU A 222 11.39 -8.67 -8.50
C LEU A 222 11.02 -9.99 -9.18
N GLN A 223 10.22 -10.75 -8.46
CA GLN A 223 9.56 -11.94 -8.96
C GLN A 223 8.07 -11.69 -9.07
N TYR A 224 7.37 -12.47 -9.90
CA TYR A 224 5.91 -12.54 -9.88
C TYR A 224 5.45 -13.99 -9.83
N PHE A 225 4.32 -14.24 -9.18
CA PHE A 225 3.76 -15.58 -9.03
C PHE A 225 2.25 -15.59 -9.23
N PHE A 226 1.76 -16.39 -10.18
CA PHE A 226 0.32 -16.58 -10.39
C PHE A 226 -0.24 -17.56 -9.36
N GLN A 227 -0.87 -17.04 -8.31
CA GLN A 227 -1.46 -17.83 -7.23
C GLN A 227 -2.79 -18.47 -7.66
N SER A 228 -3.64 -17.72 -8.34
CA SER A 228 -4.85 -18.22 -9.00
C SER A 228 -5.10 -17.44 -10.27
N LEU A 229 -5.89 -18.03 -11.18
CA LEU A 229 -6.29 -17.41 -12.45
C LEU A 229 -7.80 -17.56 -12.62
N THR A 230 -8.40 -16.63 -13.36
CA THR A 230 -9.78 -16.79 -13.82
C THR A 230 -9.91 -17.98 -14.78
N ASP A 231 -11.05 -18.66 -14.74
CA ASP A 231 -11.44 -19.73 -15.67
C ASP A 231 -12.29 -19.23 -16.83
N LYS A 232 -12.64 -17.94 -16.84
CA LYS A 232 -13.46 -17.29 -17.89
C LYS A 232 -12.68 -16.97 -19.17
N VAL A 233 -11.36 -16.89 -19.06
CA VAL A 233 -10.43 -16.64 -20.17
C VAL A 233 -9.39 -17.76 -20.19
N ASP A 234 -8.87 -18.09 -21.37
CA ASP A 234 -7.76 -19.03 -21.48
C ASP A 234 -6.59 -18.59 -20.59
N GLN A 235 -6.12 -19.50 -19.72
CA GLN A 235 -5.10 -19.18 -18.72
C GLN A 235 -3.77 -18.74 -19.34
N SER A 236 -3.43 -19.20 -20.54
CA SER A 236 -2.22 -18.75 -21.23
C SER A 236 -2.38 -17.32 -21.76
N ALA A 237 -3.58 -16.95 -22.20
CA ALA A 237 -3.89 -15.57 -22.55
C ALA A 237 -3.85 -14.65 -21.32
N VAL A 238 -4.42 -15.07 -20.19
CA VAL A 238 -4.38 -14.30 -18.93
C VAL A 238 -2.93 -14.02 -18.51
N LYS A 239 -2.09 -15.06 -18.47
CA LYS A 239 -0.66 -14.91 -18.16
C LYS A 239 0.03 -13.99 -19.16
N GLY A 240 -0.23 -14.18 -20.46
CA GLY A 240 0.35 -13.37 -21.53
C GLY A 240 0.04 -11.89 -21.39
N GLU A 241 -1.20 -11.51 -21.04
CA GLU A 241 -1.57 -10.10 -20.86
C GLU A 241 -0.90 -9.47 -19.62
N ILE A 242 -0.83 -10.21 -18.51
CA ILE A 242 -0.18 -9.72 -17.28
C ILE A 242 1.35 -9.62 -17.46
N GLU A 243 1.96 -10.61 -18.10
CA GLU A 243 3.39 -10.56 -18.46
C GLU A 243 3.68 -9.43 -19.46
N ARG A 244 2.76 -9.15 -20.39
CA ARG A 244 2.84 -8.00 -21.30
C ARG A 244 2.80 -6.68 -20.53
N ALA A 245 1.91 -6.55 -19.54
CA ALA A 245 1.85 -5.38 -18.66
C ALA A 245 3.17 -5.17 -17.89
N PHE A 246 3.73 -6.21 -17.28
CA PHE A 246 5.06 -6.16 -16.68
C PHE A 246 6.17 -5.82 -17.67
N GLY A 247 6.07 -6.31 -18.90
CA GLY A 247 6.96 -5.99 -20.00
C GLY A 247 6.96 -4.49 -20.33
N GLU A 248 5.81 -3.82 -20.37
CA GLU A 248 5.73 -2.39 -20.64
C GLU A 248 6.49 -1.56 -19.60
N TRP A 249 6.33 -1.84 -18.31
CA TRP A 249 7.05 -1.12 -17.26
C TRP A 249 8.58 -1.35 -17.33
N GLN A 250 9.01 -2.58 -17.60
CA GLN A 250 10.44 -2.93 -17.75
C GLN A 250 11.13 -2.24 -18.92
N LYS A 251 10.40 -1.83 -19.97
CA LYS A 251 11.00 -1.07 -21.09
C LYS A 251 11.56 0.27 -20.67
N TYR A 252 11.00 0.89 -19.62
CA TYR A 252 11.28 2.28 -19.28
C TYR A 252 11.95 2.46 -17.91
N GLY A 253 11.67 1.60 -16.93
CA GLY A 253 12.28 1.62 -15.60
C GLY A 253 13.44 0.61 -15.45
N ASN A 254 14.43 0.91 -14.61
CA ASN A 254 15.50 -0.03 -14.24
C ASN A 254 15.03 -1.09 -13.21
N ILE A 255 14.04 -1.88 -13.62
CA ILE A 255 13.42 -2.95 -12.84
C ILE A 255 13.49 -4.26 -13.64
N SER A 256 13.47 -5.41 -12.95
CA SER A 256 13.28 -6.70 -13.61
C SER A 256 12.20 -7.51 -12.92
N LEU A 257 11.32 -8.11 -13.71
CA LEU A 257 10.21 -8.96 -13.27
C LEU A 257 10.37 -10.32 -13.93
N SER A 258 10.52 -11.36 -13.11
CA SER A 258 10.71 -12.73 -13.60
C SER A 258 9.78 -13.70 -12.86
N PRO A 259 9.42 -14.86 -13.47
CA PRO A 259 8.62 -15.86 -12.78
C PRO A 259 9.28 -16.31 -11.47
N GLY A 260 8.54 -16.19 -10.36
CA GLY A 260 8.88 -16.74 -9.06
C GLY A 260 8.41 -18.18 -8.89
N LYS A 261 8.78 -18.80 -7.76
CA LYS A 261 8.42 -20.20 -7.45
C LYS A 261 7.30 -20.34 -6.43
N GLN A 262 7.10 -19.34 -5.57
CA GLN A 262 6.16 -19.35 -4.46
C GLN A 262 5.68 -17.92 -4.22
N SER A 263 4.43 -17.75 -3.79
CA SER A 263 3.82 -16.44 -3.58
C SER A 263 4.37 -15.69 -2.37
N ASP A 264 4.91 -16.38 -1.37
CA ASP A 264 5.39 -15.81 -0.12
C ASP A 264 6.90 -15.50 -0.12
N ALA A 265 7.59 -15.71 -1.25
CA ALA A 265 8.99 -15.36 -1.36
C ALA A 265 9.17 -13.83 -1.29
N VAL A 266 10.24 -13.41 -0.63
CA VAL A 266 10.63 -11.99 -0.62
C VAL A 266 10.77 -11.44 -2.05
N ARG A 267 10.35 -10.19 -2.23
CA ARG A 267 10.36 -9.45 -3.49
C ARG A 267 9.57 -10.15 -4.58
N THR A 268 8.43 -10.74 -4.21
CA THR A 268 7.51 -11.40 -5.13
C THR A 268 6.18 -10.68 -5.12
N ILE A 269 5.64 -10.40 -6.31
CA ILE A 269 4.29 -9.92 -6.52
C ILE A 269 3.40 -11.14 -6.78
N ALA A 270 2.53 -11.48 -5.84
CA ALA A 270 1.51 -12.50 -6.06
C ALA A 270 0.36 -11.92 -6.89
N ILE A 271 -0.08 -12.67 -7.89
CA ILE A 271 -1.26 -12.38 -8.70
C ILE A 271 -2.37 -13.35 -8.31
N LEU A 272 -3.47 -12.81 -7.79
CA LEU A 272 -4.61 -13.57 -7.30
C LEU A 272 -5.89 -13.13 -8.01
N PHE A 273 -6.53 -14.05 -8.72
CA PHE A 273 -7.93 -13.90 -9.11
C PHE A 273 -8.83 -14.49 -8.03
N ALA A 274 -9.69 -13.67 -7.43
CA ALA A 274 -10.55 -14.12 -6.34
C ALA A 274 -11.91 -13.43 -6.34
N ARG A 275 -12.86 -13.95 -5.54
CA ARG A 275 -14.23 -13.44 -5.46
C ARG A 275 -14.53 -12.97 -4.04
N GLY A 276 -15.31 -11.90 -3.91
CA GLY A 276 -15.79 -11.44 -2.60
C GLY A 276 -14.66 -11.28 -1.59
N ALA A 277 -14.83 -11.77 -0.37
CA ALA A 277 -13.75 -11.81 0.61
C ALA A 277 -12.74 -12.92 0.27
N HIS A 278 -11.50 -12.52 0.00
CA HIS A 278 -10.47 -13.40 -0.53
C HIS A 278 -9.21 -13.47 0.33
N GLY A 279 -9.39 -13.20 1.62
CA GLY A 279 -8.29 -13.14 2.57
C GLY A 279 -7.54 -11.84 2.39
N ASP A 280 -8.24 -10.71 2.39
CA ASP A 280 -7.78 -9.38 2.82
C ASP A 280 -8.93 -8.52 3.34
N ALA A 281 -8.63 -7.30 3.78
CA ALA A 281 -9.63 -6.38 4.34
C ALA A 281 -10.51 -5.71 3.27
N TYR A 282 -10.26 -6.01 1.99
CA TYR A 282 -10.81 -5.35 0.81
C TYR A 282 -11.55 -6.38 -0.05
N PRO A 283 -12.72 -6.87 0.38
CA PRO A 283 -13.48 -7.82 -0.41
C PRO A 283 -13.94 -7.18 -1.74
N PHE A 284 -13.96 -7.98 -2.81
CA PHE A 284 -14.59 -7.60 -4.06
C PHE A 284 -16.13 -7.59 -3.96
N ASP A 285 -16.78 -6.87 -4.87
CA ASP A 285 -18.22 -6.57 -4.86
C ASP A 285 -19.05 -7.33 -5.90
N GLY A 286 -18.42 -8.22 -6.67
CA GLY A 286 -19.08 -9.02 -7.70
C GLY A 286 -18.96 -8.35 -9.08
N PRO A 287 -19.85 -8.64 -10.05
CA PRO A 287 -19.71 -8.07 -11.39
C PRO A 287 -19.84 -6.54 -11.41
N GLY A 288 -18.85 -5.85 -11.97
CA GLY A 288 -18.73 -4.40 -11.95
C GLY A 288 -18.29 -3.86 -10.59
N GLY A 289 -18.24 -2.54 -10.44
CA GLY A 289 -17.60 -1.90 -9.29
C GLY A 289 -16.07 -2.04 -9.30
N VAL A 290 -15.52 -2.81 -8.37
CA VAL A 290 -14.07 -2.91 -8.12
C VAL A 290 -13.46 -4.04 -8.95
N LEU A 291 -12.77 -3.68 -10.03
CA LEU A 291 -12.14 -4.67 -10.91
C LEU A 291 -10.90 -5.35 -10.29
N ALA A 292 -10.14 -4.59 -9.51
CA ALA A 292 -8.87 -5.02 -8.95
C ALA A 292 -8.43 -4.08 -7.83
N HIS A 293 -7.48 -4.55 -7.02
CA HIS A 293 -6.69 -3.71 -6.14
C HIS A 293 -5.28 -4.25 -5.95
N THR A 294 -4.36 -3.37 -5.57
CA THR A 294 -2.95 -3.70 -5.39
C THR A 294 -2.39 -3.16 -4.09
N PHE A 295 -1.63 -4.00 -3.38
CA PHE A 295 -0.89 -3.58 -2.20
C PHE A 295 0.37 -2.81 -2.61
N TYR A 296 0.55 -1.61 -2.08
CA TYR A 296 1.72 -0.79 -2.32
C TYR A 296 3.04 -1.47 -1.84
N PRO A 297 4.21 -1.17 -2.42
CA PRO A 297 5.49 -1.73 -1.97
C PRO A 297 5.85 -1.46 -0.50
N SER A 298 6.81 -2.23 0.00
CA SER A 298 7.37 -2.06 1.33
C SER A 298 8.37 -0.89 1.41
N PRO A 299 8.31 -0.04 2.44
CA PRO A 299 7.16 0.21 3.34
C PRO A 299 6.06 1.05 2.65
N PRO A 300 4.78 0.94 3.07
CA PRO A 300 4.34 0.44 4.37
C PRO A 300 3.94 -1.02 4.44
N ASN A 301 3.59 -1.67 3.33
CA ASN A 301 3.18 -3.07 3.40
C ASN A 301 4.40 -3.95 3.63
N ALA A 302 4.34 -4.81 4.64
CA ALA A 302 5.41 -5.76 4.86
C ALA A 302 5.34 -6.87 3.80
N GLU A 303 6.50 -7.42 3.42
CA GLU A 303 6.53 -8.66 2.66
C GLU A 303 5.94 -9.80 3.51
N PRO A 304 5.17 -10.74 2.91
CA PRO A 304 5.07 -10.98 1.47
C PRO A 304 3.97 -10.20 0.72
N ILE A 305 3.03 -9.51 1.38
CA ILE A 305 1.89 -8.89 0.67
C ILE A 305 2.26 -7.64 -0.14
N ALA A 306 3.46 -7.10 0.06
CA ALA A 306 3.94 -5.92 -0.64
C ALA A 306 3.97 -6.16 -2.17
N GLY A 307 3.24 -5.34 -2.91
CA GLY A 307 3.15 -5.43 -4.38
C GLY A 307 2.08 -6.39 -4.89
N ASP A 308 1.44 -7.18 -4.04
CA ASP A 308 0.44 -8.18 -4.48
C ASP A 308 -0.72 -7.52 -5.22
N MET A 309 -1.12 -8.14 -6.32
CA MET A 309 -2.21 -7.70 -7.21
C MET A 309 -3.37 -8.68 -7.10
N HIS A 310 -4.54 -8.20 -6.69
CA HIS A 310 -5.76 -8.97 -6.66
C HIS A 310 -6.72 -8.48 -7.75
N LEU A 311 -7.30 -9.39 -8.51
CA LEU A 311 -8.27 -9.12 -9.57
C LEU A 311 -9.58 -9.85 -9.27
N ASP A 312 -10.71 -9.19 -9.49
CA ASP A 312 -12.01 -9.79 -9.19
C ASP A 312 -12.37 -10.86 -10.24
N ALA A 313 -12.44 -12.11 -9.81
CA ALA A 313 -12.81 -13.25 -10.63
C ALA A 313 -14.31 -13.26 -11.02
N ASP A 314 -15.15 -12.41 -10.43
CA ASP A 314 -16.55 -12.21 -10.82
C ASP A 314 -16.72 -11.33 -12.06
N GLU A 315 -15.67 -10.64 -12.50
CA GLU A 315 -15.68 -9.85 -13.74
C GLU A 315 -15.64 -10.69 -15.01
N ASP A 316 -16.23 -10.16 -16.08
CA ASP A 316 -16.20 -10.77 -17.42
C ASP A 316 -14.91 -10.37 -18.15
N TRP A 317 -13.78 -10.90 -17.67
CA TRP A 317 -12.47 -10.57 -18.23
C TRP A 317 -12.40 -10.91 -19.72
N HIS A 318 -11.82 -9.99 -20.47
CA HIS A 318 -11.57 -10.15 -21.90
C HIS A 318 -10.30 -9.40 -22.31
N ALA A 319 -9.77 -9.72 -23.49
CA ALA A 319 -8.65 -9.01 -24.10
C ALA A 319 -9.13 -8.21 -25.32
N GLY A 320 -8.68 -6.96 -25.48
CA GLY A 320 -8.92 -6.14 -26.68
C GLY A 320 -10.26 -5.38 -26.76
N ALA A 321 -10.89 -5.06 -25.62
CA ALA A 321 -12.13 -4.24 -25.55
C ALA A 321 -11.96 -3.02 -24.60
N SER A 322 -13.03 -2.26 -24.34
CA SER A 322 -13.00 -0.90 -23.74
C SER A 322 -12.28 -0.76 -22.39
N VAL A 323 -12.39 -1.73 -21.49
CA VAL A 323 -11.51 -1.90 -20.32
C VAL A 323 -11.17 -3.38 -20.29
N ASP A 324 -9.95 -3.74 -20.64
CA ASP A 324 -9.54 -5.13 -20.79
C ASP A 324 -8.55 -5.56 -19.70
N LEU A 325 -8.30 -6.88 -19.62
CA LEU A 325 -7.40 -7.45 -18.61
C LEU A 325 -6.02 -6.79 -18.63
N PHE A 326 -5.50 -6.50 -19.82
CA PHE A 326 -4.21 -5.81 -19.95
C PHE A 326 -4.26 -4.41 -19.35
N SER A 327 -5.29 -3.63 -19.66
CA SER A 327 -5.40 -2.24 -19.19
C SER A 327 -5.46 -2.19 -17.67
N VAL A 328 -6.22 -3.09 -17.04
CA VAL A 328 -6.28 -3.21 -15.57
C VAL A 328 -4.94 -3.69 -15.02
N ALA A 329 -4.37 -4.77 -15.56
CA ALA A 329 -3.08 -5.30 -15.10
C ALA A 329 -1.93 -4.28 -15.26
N LEU A 330 -1.95 -3.46 -16.31
CA LEU A 330 -0.97 -2.40 -16.54
C LEU A 330 -1.05 -1.31 -15.48
N HIS A 331 -2.26 -0.89 -15.10
CA HIS A 331 -2.51 0.06 -14.02
C HIS A 331 -2.09 -0.52 -12.66
N GLU A 332 -2.58 -1.70 -12.32
CA GLU A 332 -2.26 -2.38 -11.05
C GLU A 332 -0.77 -2.68 -10.91
N ALA A 333 -0.09 -3.06 -11.99
CA ALA A 333 1.36 -3.22 -11.98
C ALA A 333 2.08 -1.90 -11.66
N GLY A 334 1.55 -0.75 -12.07
CA GLY A 334 2.09 0.56 -11.67
C GLY A 334 2.03 0.76 -10.16
N HIS A 335 0.90 0.42 -9.51
CA HIS A 335 0.77 0.41 -8.06
C HIS A 335 1.73 -0.59 -7.39
N ALA A 336 1.86 -1.81 -7.93
CA ALA A 336 2.76 -2.84 -7.43
C ALA A 336 4.23 -2.41 -7.52
N LEU A 337 4.54 -1.50 -8.45
CA LEU A 337 5.85 -0.88 -8.63
C LEU A 337 5.99 0.44 -7.87
N GLY A 338 4.98 0.89 -7.14
CA GLY A 338 5.07 2.05 -6.27
C GLY A 338 4.59 3.36 -6.88
N LEU A 339 3.89 3.35 -8.01
CA LEU A 339 3.23 4.55 -8.51
C LEU A 339 1.90 4.79 -7.78
N GLY A 340 1.61 6.05 -7.51
CA GLY A 340 0.27 6.48 -7.14
C GLY A 340 -0.58 6.76 -8.37
N HIS A 341 -1.79 7.26 -8.14
CA HIS A 341 -2.59 7.76 -9.24
C HIS A 341 -2.02 9.06 -9.84
N SER A 342 -2.05 9.14 -11.16
CA SER A 342 -1.82 10.36 -11.94
C SER A 342 -3.05 11.26 -11.93
N ASP A 343 -2.82 12.56 -12.10
CA ASP A 343 -3.88 13.54 -12.32
C ASP A 343 -4.14 13.79 -13.81
N HIS A 344 -3.32 13.22 -14.70
CA HIS A 344 -3.45 13.37 -16.14
C HIS A 344 -4.50 12.39 -16.69
N PRO A 345 -5.64 12.86 -17.26
CA PRO A 345 -6.73 11.96 -17.66
C PRO A 345 -6.44 10.98 -18.80
N GLY A 346 -5.28 11.14 -19.45
CA GLY A 346 -4.79 10.22 -20.47
C GLY A 346 -3.85 9.13 -19.95
N ALA A 347 -3.30 9.30 -18.74
CA ALA A 347 -2.31 8.40 -18.17
C ALA A 347 -2.92 7.05 -17.81
N VAL A 348 -2.10 6.00 -17.87
CA VAL A 348 -2.49 4.67 -17.39
C VAL A 348 -2.81 4.75 -15.91
N MET A 349 -2.02 5.49 -15.13
CA MET A 349 -2.21 5.64 -13.69
C MET A 349 -3.35 6.60 -13.30
N TYR A 350 -4.20 7.09 -14.22
CA TYR A 350 -5.38 7.87 -13.85
C TYR A 350 -6.38 7.01 -13.04
N PRO A 351 -7.10 7.54 -12.01
CA PRO A 351 -7.93 6.75 -11.09
C PRO A 351 -9.15 6.03 -11.70
N TYR A 352 -9.33 6.09 -13.02
CA TYR A 352 -10.39 5.38 -13.73
C TYR A 352 -9.79 4.58 -14.87
N TYR A 353 -9.98 3.26 -14.82
CA TYR A 353 -9.54 2.34 -15.85
C TYR A 353 -10.20 2.70 -17.18
N ARG A 354 -9.38 2.67 -18.23
CA ARG A 354 -9.75 2.87 -19.62
C ARG A 354 -8.86 1.99 -20.47
N PHE A 355 -9.28 1.74 -21.71
CA PHE A 355 -8.44 1.05 -22.67
C PHE A 355 -7.08 1.74 -22.79
N SER A 356 -6.03 0.93 -22.66
CA SER A 356 -4.65 1.35 -22.89
C SER A 356 -3.93 0.33 -23.78
N SER A 357 -3.10 0.84 -24.69
CA SER A 357 -2.18 0.03 -25.48
C SER A 357 -0.73 0.12 -25.01
N GLY A 358 -0.45 0.97 -24.01
CA GLY A 358 0.90 1.21 -23.50
C GLY A 358 0.98 2.42 -22.58
N LEU A 359 2.17 2.65 -22.02
CA LEU A 359 2.42 3.74 -21.07
C LEU A 359 2.44 5.10 -21.79
N THR A 360 1.95 6.13 -21.10
CA THR A 360 2.08 7.53 -21.53
C THR A 360 3.38 8.16 -21.05
N ASP A 361 3.69 9.37 -21.52
CA ASP A 361 4.88 10.10 -21.07
C ASP A 361 4.88 10.36 -19.55
N ASP A 362 3.70 10.57 -18.96
CA ASP A 362 3.54 10.76 -17.51
C ASP A 362 3.87 9.47 -16.74
N ASP A 363 3.34 8.33 -17.19
CA ASP A 363 3.62 7.03 -16.60
C ASP A 363 5.13 6.68 -16.70
N ILE A 364 5.73 6.97 -17.85
CA ILE A 364 7.16 6.77 -18.13
C ILE A 364 8.02 7.67 -17.23
N ALA A 365 7.63 8.93 -17.04
CA ALA A 365 8.33 9.84 -16.14
C ALA A 365 8.27 9.31 -14.70
N GLY A 366 7.08 8.92 -14.22
CA GLY A 366 6.89 8.38 -12.88
C GLY A 366 7.76 7.15 -12.60
N ILE A 367 7.76 6.14 -13.48
CA ILE A 367 8.56 4.93 -13.25
C ILE A 367 10.08 5.20 -13.28
N ARG A 368 10.51 6.18 -14.10
CA ARG A 368 11.91 6.61 -14.16
C ARG A 368 12.33 7.41 -12.93
N ASP A 369 11.44 8.20 -12.35
CA ASP A 369 11.71 8.91 -11.10
C ASP A 369 11.89 7.92 -9.94
N LEU A 370 11.15 6.81 -9.94
CA LEU A 370 11.32 5.75 -8.95
C LEU A 370 12.61 4.96 -9.16
N TYR A 371 12.93 4.54 -10.38
CA TYR A 371 13.94 3.50 -10.62
C TYR A 371 15.12 3.91 -11.52
N GLY A 372 15.05 5.06 -12.18
CA GLY A 372 15.95 5.44 -13.26
C GLY A 372 15.57 4.78 -14.58
N ALA A 373 16.17 5.26 -15.68
CA ALA A 373 15.89 4.75 -17.01
C ALA A 373 16.48 3.35 -17.24
N ALA A 374 15.71 2.48 -17.93
CA ALA A 374 16.17 1.18 -18.36
C ALA A 374 17.51 1.26 -19.12
N GLY A 375 18.44 0.36 -18.83
CA GLY A 375 19.78 0.34 -19.42
C GLY A 375 20.77 1.38 -18.87
N SER A 376 20.35 2.25 -17.94
CA SER A 376 21.25 3.16 -17.23
C SER A 376 21.99 2.41 -16.12
N GLN A 377 22.97 1.59 -16.47
CA GLN A 377 24.00 1.23 -15.49
C GLN A 377 24.73 2.52 -15.12
N THR A 378 24.70 2.90 -13.84
CA THR A 378 25.56 3.99 -13.36
C THR A 378 27.01 3.55 -13.58
N PRO A 379 27.90 4.37 -14.17
CA PRO A 379 29.30 4.02 -14.24
C PRO A 379 29.81 3.79 -12.82
N THR A 380 30.21 2.55 -12.50
CA THR A 380 31.02 2.27 -11.32
C THR A 380 32.25 3.16 -11.42
N GLN A 381 32.32 4.17 -10.55
CA GLN A 381 33.56 4.91 -10.33
C GLN A 381 34.62 3.88 -9.92
N PRO A 382 35.78 3.78 -10.60
CA PRO A 382 36.81 2.83 -10.24
C PRO A 382 37.20 3.03 -8.77
N PRO A 383 37.41 1.96 -7.99
CA PRO A 383 37.81 2.10 -6.60
C PRO A 383 39.10 2.92 -6.53
N VAL A 384 39.06 4.05 -5.82
CA VAL A 384 40.27 4.77 -5.44
C VAL A 384 41.09 3.82 -4.57
N GLN A 385 42.18 3.27 -5.14
CA GLN A 385 43.10 2.43 -4.40
C GLN A 385 43.76 3.26 -3.28
N PRO A 386 43.81 2.76 -2.02
CA PRO A 386 44.70 3.30 -1.00
C PRO A 386 46.16 3.18 -1.46
N PRO A 387 47.07 4.10 -1.06
CA PRO A 387 48.45 4.08 -1.49
C PRO A 387 49.15 2.78 -1.08
N VAL A 388 49.72 2.08 -2.07
CA VAL A 388 50.50 0.84 -1.90
C VAL A 388 51.83 1.16 -1.20
N GLN A 389 52.09 0.50 -0.06
CA GLN A 389 53.44 0.42 0.52
C GLN A 389 54.24 -0.71 -0.16
N PRO A 390 55.57 -0.55 -0.34
CA PRO A 390 56.39 -1.54 -1.05
C PRO A 390 56.55 -2.87 -0.28
N PRO A 391 56.76 -4.00 -0.98
CA PRO A 391 56.64 -5.33 -0.40
C PRO A 391 57.92 -5.80 0.31
N VAL A 392 57.76 -6.41 1.49
CA VAL A 392 58.81 -7.18 2.19
C VAL A 392 58.65 -8.66 1.82
N GLN A 393 59.72 -9.29 1.35
CA GLN A 393 59.76 -10.72 0.99
C GLN A 393 59.81 -11.62 2.25
N PRO A 394 59.07 -12.75 2.27
CA PRO A 394 59.30 -13.82 3.25
C PRO A 394 60.28 -14.90 2.72
N PRO A 395 61.00 -15.62 3.61
CA PRO A 395 62.00 -16.61 3.22
C PRO A 395 61.40 -18.01 2.94
N VAL A 396 62.13 -18.76 2.11
CA VAL A 396 61.85 -20.11 1.57
C VAL A 396 61.97 -21.20 2.63
N GLN A 397 61.08 -22.21 2.59
CA GLN A 397 61.23 -23.50 3.29
C GLN A 397 61.12 -24.70 2.31
N PRO A 398 61.73 -25.87 2.63
CA PRO A 398 61.91 -27.02 1.73
C PRO A 398 60.72 -28.01 1.73
N PRO A 399 60.70 -29.02 0.83
CA PRO A 399 59.49 -29.76 0.47
C PRO A 399 59.15 -30.90 1.44
N VAL A 400 57.85 -31.06 1.74
CA VAL A 400 57.29 -32.22 2.47
C VAL A 400 56.34 -32.99 1.54
N GLN A 401 56.44 -34.32 1.58
CA GLN A 401 55.67 -35.29 0.78
C GLN A 401 54.15 -35.28 1.08
N PRO A 402 53.29 -35.77 0.17
CA PRO A 402 51.84 -35.67 0.30
C PRO A 402 51.25 -36.76 1.21
N PRO A 403 50.25 -36.45 2.06
CA PRO A 403 49.44 -37.47 2.72
C PRO A 403 48.22 -37.86 1.88
N VAL A 404 47.91 -39.15 1.95
CA VAL A 404 46.78 -39.85 1.32
C VAL A 404 45.44 -39.37 1.91
N GLN A 405 44.45 -39.08 1.06
CA GLN A 405 43.08 -38.75 1.48
C GLN A 405 42.24 -40.03 1.74
N PRO A 406 41.40 -40.08 2.81
CA PRO A 406 40.39 -41.12 2.99
C PRO A 406 39.15 -40.88 2.09
N PRO A 407 38.29 -41.90 1.87
CA PRO A 407 37.21 -41.83 0.88
C PRO A 407 36.06 -40.90 1.33
N VAL A 408 35.58 -40.09 0.38
CA VAL A 408 34.44 -39.18 0.52
C VAL A 408 33.13 -39.98 0.51
N GLN A 409 32.28 -39.79 1.53
CA GLN A 409 30.88 -40.24 1.50
C GLN A 409 30.03 -39.28 0.64
N PRO A 410 29.03 -39.78 -0.11
CA PRO A 410 28.18 -38.93 -0.93
C PRO A 410 27.29 -38.00 -0.08
N PRO A 411 26.93 -36.80 -0.58
CA PRO A 411 26.22 -35.79 0.20
C PRO A 411 24.78 -36.23 0.50
N VAL A 412 24.39 -36.12 1.76
CA VAL A 412 23.00 -36.26 2.20
C VAL A 412 22.22 -35.06 1.67
N LYS A 413 21.17 -35.33 0.88
CA LYS A 413 20.18 -34.35 0.42
C LYS A 413 19.53 -33.67 1.65
N PRO A 414 19.53 -32.33 1.77
CA PRO A 414 18.78 -31.66 2.83
C PRO A 414 17.29 -32.02 2.78
N PRO A 415 16.58 -32.09 3.91
CA PRO A 415 15.14 -32.33 3.91
C PRO A 415 14.45 -31.23 3.10
N ILE A 416 13.49 -31.61 2.27
CA ILE A 416 12.61 -30.67 1.57
C ILE A 416 11.86 -29.90 2.66
N ALA A 417 12.05 -28.58 2.73
CA ALA A 417 11.29 -27.73 3.63
C ALA A 417 9.82 -27.79 3.22
N GLU A 418 8.95 -27.98 4.19
CA GLU A 418 7.50 -27.93 4.05
C GLU A 418 7.09 -26.48 3.74
N THR A 419 6.24 -26.28 2.72
CA THR A 419 5.92 -24.96 2.13
C THR A 419 4.42 -24.75 1.91
N THR A 420 3.56 -25.66 2.35
CA THR A 420 2.12 -25.61 2.19
C THR A 420 1.54 -24.78 3.33
N PRO A 421 0.86 -23.65 3.06
CA PRO A 421 0.27 -22.86 4.13
C PRO A 421 -1.05 -23.49 4.65
N PRO A 422 -1.37 -23.29 5.95
CA PRO A 422 -2.63 -23.72 6.51
C PRO A 422 -3.85 -23.18 5.77
N SER A 423 -4.80 -24.06 5.47
CA SER A 423 -6.16 -23.67 5.09
C SER A 423 -6.92 -23.13 6.30
N LEU A 424 -7.58 -21.98 6.15
CA LEU A 424 -8.34 -21.32 7.23
C LEU A 424 -9.77 -21.00 6.77
N ARG A 425 -10.76 -21.29 7.61
CA ARG A 425 -12.18 -20.98 7.38
C ARG A 425 -12.80 -20.34 8.61
N ILE A 426 -13.51 -19.23 8.40
CA ILE A 426 -14.40 -18.63 9.40
C ILE A 426 -15.77 -19.29 9.25
N VAL A 427 -16.27 -19.89 10.32
CA VAL A 427 -17.55 -20.60 10.40
C VAL A 427 -18.65 -19.67 10.91
N SER A 428 -18.32 -18.86 11.90
CA SER A 428 -19.21 -17.85 12.47
C SER A 428 -18.41 -16.59 12.79
N PRO A 429 -18.86 -15.40 12.41
CA PRO A 429 -20.02 -15.13 11.55
C PRO A 429 -19.88 -15.77 10.15
N SER A 430 -21.00 -16.19 9.55
CA SER A 430 -20.99 -16.84 8.22
C SER A 430 -20.93 -15.84 7.06
N THR A 431 -21.07 -14.55 7.36
CA THR A 431 -20.93 -13.44 6.43
C THR A 431 -19.62 -12.70 6.70
N THR A 432 -19.05 -12.13 5.65
CA THR A 432 -17.79 -11.39 5.71
C THR A 432 -17.98 -9.93 6.07
N ILE A 433 -19.23 -9.44 6.03
CA ILE A 433 -19.66 -8.18 6.63
C ILE A 433 -20.67 -8.50 7.72
N VAL A 434 -20.47 -7.93 8.91
CA VAL A 434 -21.33 -8.16 10.08
C VAL A 434 -21.63 -6.84 10.75
N SER A 435 -22.90 -6.57 11.00
CA SER A 435 -23.31 -5.44 11.83
C SER A 435 -23.59 -5.91 13.26
N THR A 436 -23.16 -5.14 14.25
CA THR A 436 -23.41 -5.43 15.67
C THR A 436 -23.50 -4.14 16.49
N THR A 437 -24.07 -4.19 17.69
CA THR A 437 -23.95 -3.11 18.69
C THR A 437 -23.00 -3.49 19.84
N SER A 438 -22.60 -4.77 19.90
CA SER A 438 -21.72 -5.30 20.94
C SER A 438 -20.30 -4.77 20.81
N ALA A 439 -19.66 -4.49 21.95
CA ALA A 439 -18.26 -4.05 22.02
C ALA A 439 -17.23 -5.16 21.72
N SER A 440 -17.69 -6.37 21.41
CA SER A 440 -16.86 -7.50 21.00
C SER A 440 -17.66 -8.42 20.09
N ILE A 441 -16.96 -9.11 19.18
CA ILE A 441 -17.52 -10.19 18.37
C ILE A 441 -16.75 -11.47 18.62
N ARG A 442 -17.48 -12.57 18.78
CA ARG A 442 -16.90 -13.91 18.78
C ARG A 442 -16.79 -14.40 17.35
N ILE A 443 -15.58 -14.73 16.92
CA ILE A 443 -15.29 -15.35 15.64
C ILE A 443 -14.90 -16.79 15.91
N ILE A 444 -15.51 -17.73 15.19
CA ILE A 444 -15.33 -19.17 15.31
C ILE A 444 -14.94 -19.69 13.94
N GLY A 445 -13.98 -20.61 13.87
CA GLY A 445 -13.55 -21.18 12.61
C GLY A 445 -12.83 -22.50 12.74
N THR A 446 -12.33 -22.97 11.59
CA THR A 446 -11.50 -24.16 11.48
C THR A 446 -10.22 -23.84 10.73
N ALA A 447 -9.13 -24.52 11.05
CA ALA A 447 -7.90 -24.49 10.28
C ALA A 447 -7.38 -25.91 10.07
N SER A 448 -6.80 -26.19 8.91
CA SER A 448 -6.22 -27.49 8.58
C SER A 448 -4.99 -27.31 7.72
N ASP A 449 -4.03 -28.20 7.92
CA ASP A 449 -2.77 -28.19 7.22
C ASP A 449 -2.23 -29.63 7.12
N ASP A 450 -1.35 -29.93 6.17
CA ASP A 450 -0.81 -31.27 5.96
C ASP A 450 0.25 -31.67 7.02
N VAL A 451 0.94 -30.69 7.62
CA VAL A 451 1.85 -30.88 8.76
C VAL A 451 1.33 -30.34 10.09
N GLY A 452 0.25 -29.56 10.05
CA GLY A 452 -0.57 -29.21 11.19
C GLY A 452 -0.41 -27.77 11.65
N VAL A 453 -1.52 -27.21 12.15
CA VAL A 453 -1.61 -25.80 12.55
C VAL A 453 -1.10 -25.62 13.99
N THR A 454 -0.07 -24.80 14.17
CA THR A 454 0.57 -24.51 15.45
C THR A 454 -0.03 -23.31 16.17
N ALA A 455 -0.58 -22.34 15.44
CA ALA A 455 -1.21 -21.16 16.04
C ALA A 455 -2.30 -20.58 15.16
N VAL A 456 -3.33 -20.01 15.79
CA VAL A 456 -4.30 -19.11 15.13
C VAL A 456 -4.29 -17.79 15.90
N LYS A 457 -4.06 -16.69 15.18
CA LYS A 457 -3.96 -15.32 15.72
C LYS A 457 -4.95 -14.40 15.03
N TRP A 458 -5.28 -13.28 15.65
CA TRP A 458 -6.15 -12.26 15.09
C TRP A 458 -5.56 -10.85 15.26
N THR A 459 -5.89 -9.96 14.34
CA THR A 459 -5.55 -8.53 14.34
C THR A 459 -6.74 -7.72 13.84
N THR A 460 -6.96 -6.51 14.34
CA THR A 460 -7.96 -5.57 13.81
C THR A 460 -7.30 -4.43 13.02
N SER A 461 -8.02 -3.80 12.09
CA SER A 461 -7.58 -2.57 11.37
C SER A 461 -7.20 -1.46 12.36
N ASN A 462 -7.93 -1.42 13.46
CA ASN A 462 -7.78 -0.48 14.56
C ASN A 462 -6.58 -0.85 15.42
N GLY A 463 -6.09 -2.07 15.30
CA GLY A 463 -4.82 -2.51 15.84
C GLY A 463 -4.86 -3.25 17.18
N ASP A 464 -6.02 -3.77 17.56
CA ASP A 464 -6.07 -4.80 18.58
C ASP A 464 -5.54 -6.11 17.98
N SER A 465 -4.91 -6.95 18.80
CA SER A 465 -4.45 -8.27 18.35
C SER A 465 -4.45 -9.28 19.48
N GLY A 466 -4.48 -10.56 19.13
CA GLY A 466 -4.44 -11.64 20.12
C GLY A 466 -4.31 -13.02 19.48
N SER A 467 -4.36 -14.03 20.33
CA SER A 467 -4.42 -15.43 19.91
C SER A 467 -5.85 -15.96 20.03
N ALA A 468 -6.24 -16.81 19.09
CA ALA A 468 -7.46 -17.60 19.22
C ALA A 468 -7.24 -18.76 20.20
N SER A 469 -8.32 -19.25 20.79
CA SER A 469 -8.34 -20.49 21.55
C SER A 469 -8.52 -21.66 20.59
N GLY A 470 -7.54 -22.57 20.53
CA GLY A 470 -7.52 -23.73 19.63
C GLY A 470 -6.83 -23.45 18.29
N THR A 471 -6.54 -24.52 17.53
CA THR A 471 -5.86 -24.44 16.22
C THR A 471 -6.69 -25.10 15.11
N THR A 472 -7.11 -26.35 15.26
CA THR A 472 -7.94 -27.04 14.24
C THR A 472 -9.39 -26.56 14.23
N THR A 473 -9.99 -26.47 15.41
CA THR A 473 -11.23 -25.72 15.66
C THR A 473 -10.87 -24.62 16.63
N TRP A 474 -11.16 -23.39 16.26
CA TRP A 474 -10.68 -22.23 17.00
C TRP A 474 -11.79 -21.21 17.20
N PHE A 475 -11.65 -20.39 18.23
CA PHE A 475 -12.47 -19.19 18.40
C PHE A 475 -11.66 -18.06 19.01
N ALA A 476 -12.05 -16.82 18.71
CA ALA A 476 -11.49 -15.60 19.27
C ALA A 476 -12.61 -14.64 19.63
N ASP A 477 -12.51 -14.03 20.82
CA ASP A 477 -13.33 -12.88 21.19
C ASP A 477 -12.54 -11.62 20.85
N VAL A 478 -13.00 -10.92 19.82
CA VAL A 478 -12.31 -9.76 19.27
C VAL A 478 -13.02 -8.49 19.75
N PRO A 479 -12.32 -7.57 20.46
CA PRO A 479 -12.89 -6.29 20.85
C PRO A 479 -13.15 -5.41 19.62
N LEU A 480 -14.21 -4.61 19.68
CA LEU A 480 -14.66 -3.75 18.60
C LEU A 480 -14.84 -2.31 19.10
N LEU A 481 -14.33 -1.35 18.34
CA LEU A 481 -14.67 0.06 18.50
C LEU A 481 -15.91 0.39 17.65
N VAL A 482 -16.62 1.46 17.99
CA VAL A 482 -17.75 1.94 17.19
C VAL A 482 -17.23 2.34 15.81
N GLY A 483 -17.95 1.96 14.75
CA GLY A 483 -17.54 2.13 13.36
C GLY A 483 -17.08 0.83 12.70
N ASN A 484 -16.40 0.95 11.57
CA ASN A 484 -15.95 -0.19 10.77
C ASN A 484 -14.62 -0.72 11.30
N THR A 485 -14.57 -2.03 11.55
CA THR A 485 -13.37 -2.74 12.00
C THR A 485 -13.13 -3.95 11.11
N ALA A 486 -12.05 -3.95 10.34
CA ALA A 486 -11.58 -5.16 9.67
C ALA A 486 -10.90 -6.07 10.70
N VAL A 487 -11.26 -7.34 10.77
CA VAL A 487 -10.69 -8.34 11.67
C VAL A 487 -10.06 -9.45 10.84
N THR A 488 -8.73 -9.49 10.84
CA THR A 488 -7.93 -10.50 10.15
C THR A 488 -7.56 -11.63 11.11
N ILE A 489 -7.76 -12.88 10.69
CA ILE A 489 -7.37 -14.11 11.38
C ILE A 489 -6.27 -14.79 10.56
N ARG A 490 -5.15 -15.18 11.19
CA ARG A 490 -4.03 -15.90 10.56
C ARG A 490 -3.77 -17.22 11.28
N ALA A 491 -3.68 -18.32 10.54
CA ALA A 491 -3.20 -19.62 11.01
C ALA A 491 -1.74 -19.82 10.58
N TYR A 492 -0.96 -20.48 11.42
CA TYR A 492 0.46 -20.80 11.20
C TYR A 492 0.70 -22.29 11.36
N ASP A 493 1.61 -22.87 10.58
CA ASP A 493 2.12 -24.24 10.77
C ASP A 493 3.45 -24.24 11.57
N ALA A 494 4.13 -25.38 11.62
CA ALA A 494 5.41 -25.54 12.32
C ALA A 494 6.64 -25.07 11.52
N ALA A 495 6.51 -24.97 10.19
CA ALA A 495 7.53 -24.42 9.30
C ALA A 495 7.49 -22.89 9.24
N GLY A 496 6.40 -22.28 9.70
CA GLY A 496 6.16 -20.85 9.72
C GLY A 496 5.32 -20.34 8.55
N ASN A 497 4.81 -21.22 7.68
CA ASN A 497 3.89 -20.78 6.63
C ASN A 497 2.56 -20.39 7.26
N SER A 498 1.81 -19.52 6.58
CA SER A 498 0.57 -18.99 7.14
C SER A 498 -0.52 -18.81 6.10
N GLY A 499 -1.76 -19.11 6.49
CA GLY A 499 -2.95 -18.83 5.72
C GLY A 499 -3.96 -18.05 6.56
N TRP A 500 -4.81 -17.25 5.92
CA TRP A 500 -5.53 -16.22 6.65
C TRP A 500 -6.88 -15.84 6.04
N ARG A 501 -7.76 -15.22 6.83
CA ARG A 501 -9.11 -14.77 6.45
C ARG A 501 -9.45 -13.50 7.19
N SER A 502 -10.22 -12.60 6.59
CA SER A 502 -10.68 -11.37 7.23
C SER A 502 -12.21 -11.26 7.18
N ILE A 503 -12.79 -10.53 8.13
CA ILE A 503 -14.18 -10.06 8.10
C ILE A 503 -14.21 -8.56 8.43
N ASN A 504 -15.15 -7.83 7.85
CA ASN A 504 -15.46 -6.45 8.23
C ASN A 504 -16.63 -6.45 9.21
N VAL A 505 -16.46 -5.77 10.34
CA VAL A 505 -17.48 -5.65 11.38
C VAL A 505 -17.84 -4.19 11.57
N VAL A 506 -19.09 -3.86 11.34
CA VAL A 506 -19.66 -2.53 11.58
C VAL A 506 -20.29 -2.54 12.96
N ARG A 507 -19.69 -1.83 13.91
CA ARG A 507 -20.30 -1.62 15.22
C ARG A 507 -21.08 -0.31 15.22
N HIS A 508 -22.37 -0.37 15.48
CA HIS A 508 -23.25 0.79 15.64
C HIS A 508 -23.24 1.32 17.08
#